data_AF-A0A937JWU9-F1
#
_entry.id   AF-A0A937JWU9-F1
#
_cell.length_a   1.000
_cell.length_b   1.000
_cell.length_c   1.000
_cell.angle_alpha   90.00
_cell.angle_beta   90.00
_cell.angle_gamma   90.00
#
_symmetry.space_group_name_H-M   'P 1'
#
loop_
_entity.id
_entity.type
_entity.pdbx_description
1 polymer ?
#
loop_
_entity_poly.entity_id
_entity_poly.type
_entity_poly.pdbx_seq_one_letter_code
_entity_poly.pdbx_strand_id
1 'polypeptide(L)'
;MAKVRQIIKREVEVSDLGDRIRRAREADKRGVTALAKAVGVSRAFWYQMETDSTPSGGIAEATLRRVEEVLGIDFGVRFEE
;
A
#
# COMPACT_ATOMS: atom_id res chain seq x y z
N MET A 1 2.32 7.55 39.72
CA MET A 1 3.09 6.60 38.89
C MET A 1 2.87 6.95 37.42
N ALA A 2 3.91 7.29 36.67
CA ALA A 2 3.79 7.59 35.24
C ALA A 2 4.03 6.32 34.40
N LYS A 3 3.24 6.11 33.34
CA LYS A 3 3.44 5.03 32.37
C LYS A 3 4.05 5.62 31.10
N VAL A 4 5.12 5.00 30.61
CA VAL A 4 5.76 5.35 29.34
C VAL A 4 5.50 4.22 28.34
N ARG A 5 5.22 4.55 27.09
CA ARG A 5 5.03 3.60 25.99
C ARG A 5 6.05 3.88 24.89
N GLN A 6 6.65 2.82 24.34
CA GLN A 6 7.51 2.90 23.17
C GLN A 6 6.72 2.46 21.93
N ILE A 7 6.87 3.20 20.82
CA ILE A 7 6.35 2.82 19.50
C ILE A 7 7.55 2.50 18.62
N ILE A 8 7.63 1.28 18.08
CA ILE A 8 8.70 0.85 17.18
C ILE A 8 8.16 0.96 15.75
N LYS A 9 8.80 1.78 14.91
CA LYS A 9 8.52 1.85 13.47
C LYS A 9 9.30 0.74 12.76
N ARG A 10 8.63 -0.03 11.88
CA ARG A 10 9.25 -1.06 11.03
C ARG A 10 9.00 -0.72 9.57
N GLU A 11 10.03 -0.86 8.76
CA GLU A 11 10.00 -0.58 7.33
C GLU A 11 10.63 -1.76 6.61
N VAL A 12 10.02 -2.18 5.51
CA VAL A 12 10.56 -3.22 4.61
C VAL A 12 10.65 -2.64 3.22
N GLU A 13 11.78 -2.83 2.57
CA GLU A 13 11.97 -2.44 1.18
C GLU A 13 11.49 -3.59 0.29
N VAL A 14 10.51 -3.32 -0.56
CA VAL A 14 9.95 -4.30 -1.48
C VAL A 14 10.20 -3.78 -2.88
N SER A 15 11.17 -4.37 -3.57
CA SER A 15 11.42 -4.08 -4.98
C SER A 15 10.18 -4.39 -5.83
N ASP A 16 9.93 -3.56 -6.84
CA ASP A 16 8.86 -3.71 -7.83
C ASP A 16 7.43 -3.69 -7.25
N LEU A 17 7.24 -3.21 -6.01
CA LEU A 17 5.90 -3.16 -5.42
C LEU A 17 4.97 -2.27 -6.23
N GLY A 18 5.44 -1.08 -6.66
CA GLY A 18 4.64 -0.18 -7.48
C GLY A 18 4.25 -0.80 -8.80
N ASP A 19 5.19 -1.48 -9.44
CA ASP A 19 4.95 -2.23 -10.68
C ASP A 19 3.93 -3.37 -10.51
N ARG A 20 3.97 -4.09 -9.40
CA ARG A 20 3.00 -5.14 -9.09
C ARG A 20 1.60 -4.58 -8.86
N ILE A 21 1.48 -3.47 -8.14
CA ILE A 21 0.20 -2.76 -7.94
C ILE A 21 -0.36 -2.30 -9.28
N ARG A 22 0.49 -1.71 -10.13
CA ARG A 22 0.11 -1.24 -11.47
C ARG A 22 -0.43 -2.36 -12.34
N ARG A 23 0.27 -3.50 -12.41
CA ARG A 23 -0.18 -4.67 -13.19
C ARG A 23 -1.49 -5.23 -12.66
N ALA A 24 -1.65 -5.32 -11.35
CA ALA A 24 -2.88 -5.78 -10.72
C ALA A 24 -4.06 -4.83 -11.03
N ARG A 25 -3.83 -3.52 -10.99
CA ARG A 25 -4.82 -2.53 -11.43
C ARG A 25 -5.19 -2.72 -12.90
N GLU A 26 -4.21 -2.89 -13.80
CA GLU A 26 -4.47 -3.01 -15.24
C GLU A 26 -5.26 -4.27 -15.61
N ALA A 27 -5.14 -5.32 -14.80
CA ALA A 27 -5.99 -6.51 -14.91
C ALA A 27 -7.41 -6.29 -14.35
N ASP A 28 -7.62 -5.27 -13.51
CA ASP A 28 -8.93 -4.92 -12.96
C ASP A 28 -9.77 -4.14 -13.96
N LYS A 29 -11.08 -4.43 -14.01
CA LYS A 29 -12.02 -3.76 -14.90
C LYS A 29 -12.41 -2.35 -14.41
N ARG A 30 -12.14 -2.04 -13.14
CA ARG A 30 -12.46 -0.76 -12.50
C ARG A 30 -11.35 0.25 -12.77
N GLY A 31 -11.74 1.50 -13.03
CA GLY A 31 -10.78 2.60 -13.14
C GLY A 31 -10.15 3.00 -11.80
N VAL A 32 -9.00 3.68 -11.85
CA VAL A 32 -8.25 4.18 -10.68
C VAL A 32 -9.14 4.90 -9.67
N THR A 33 -10.05 5.74 -10.13
CA THR A 33 -10.97 6.50 -9.26
C THR A 33 -11.82 5.59 -8.36
N ALA A 34 -12.34 4.49 -8.92
CA ALA A 34 -13.18 3.55 -8.19
C ALA A 34 -12.35 2.71 -7.21
N LEU A 35 -11.16 2.27 -7.63
CA LEU A 35 -10.23 1.51 -6.78
C LEU A 35 -9.71 2.35 -5.62
N ALA A 36 -9.26 3.57 -5.88
CA ALA A 36 -8.81 4.50 -4.84
C ALA A 36 -9.91 4.77 -3.80
N LYS A 37 -11.16 4.95 -4.25
CA LYS A 37 -12.32 5.10 -3.35
C LYS A 37 -12.59 3.84 -2.52
N ALA A 38 -12.47 2.65 -3.11
CA ALA A 38 -12.69 1.37 -2.41
C ALA A 38 -11.62 1.09 -1.35
N VAL A 39 -10.39 1.54 -1.60
CA VAL A 39 -9.28 1.47 -0.64
C VAL A 39 -9.35 2.59 0.40
N GLY A 40 -9.99 3.72 0.09
CA GLY A 40 -10.08 4.88 0.99
C GLY A 40 -8.90 5.85 0.87
N VAL A 41 -8.26 5.89 -0.31
CA VAL A 41 -7.13 6.79 -0.61
C VAL A 41 -7.47 7.77 -1.72
N SER A 42 -6.65 8.82 -1.87
CA SER A 42 -6.78 9.74 -3.01
C SER A 42 -6.25 9.09 -4.29
N ARG A 43 -6.75 9.55 -5.45
CA ARG A 43 -6.23 9.11 -6.76
C ARG A 43 -4.76 9.45 -6.95
N ALA A 44 -4.32 10.60 -6.42
CA ALA A 44 -2.92 11.01 -6.48
C ALA A 44 -2.04 10.03 -5.71
N PHE A 45 -2.46 9.65 -4.49
CA PHE A 45 -1.75 8.66 -3.69
C PHE A 45 -1.70 7.30 -4.40
N TRP A 46 -2.78 6.89 -5.06
CA TRP A 46 -2.77 5.67 -5.89
C TRP A 46 -1.67 5.68 -6.95
N TYR A 47 -1.59 6.73 -7.76
CA TYR A 47 -0.53 6.82 -8.77
C TYR A 47 0.87 6.89 -8.15
N GLN A 48 1.03 7.55 -7.00
CA GLN A 48 2.32 7.56 -6.30
C GLN A 48 2.75 6.15 -5.87
N MET A 49 1.82 5.33 -5.37
CA MET A 49 2.10 3.93 -5.04
C MET A 49 2.58 3.13 -6.26
N GLU A 50 2.06 3.41 -7.46
CA GLU A 50 2.45 2.70 -8.69
C GLU A 50 3.84 3.08 -9.21
N THR A 51 4.36 4.25 -8.83
CA THR A 51 5.59 4.80 -9.43
C THR A 51 6.89 4.39 -8.74
N ASP A 52 6.87 3.47 -7.77
CA ASP A 52 7.97 3.12 -6.83
C ASP A 52 8.64 4.31 -6.11
N SER A 53 8.27 5.55 -6.48
CA SER A 53 8.49 6.82 -5.79
C SER A 53 7.48 6.93 -4.66
N THR A 54 7.55 5.97 -3.74
CA THR A 54 6.72 5.98 -2.55
C THR A 54 6.91 7.33 -1.86
N PRO A 55 5.84 8.04 -1.45
CA PRO A 55 6.00 9.28 -0.68
C PRO A 55 6.92 9.00 0.51
N SER A 56 7.66 10.02 0.96
CA SER A 56 8.83 9.95 1.87
C SER A 56 8.62 9.19 3.20
N GLY A 57 7.42 8.67 3.47
CA GLY A 57 7.07 7.85 4.63
C GLY A 57 6.55 6.43 4.34
N GLY A 58 6.62 5.93 3.09
CA GLY A 58 6.20 4.56 2.75
C GLY A 58 4.69 4.38 2.52
N ILE A 59 4.27 3.19 2.12
CA ILE A 59 2.86 2.77 2.14
C ILE A 59 2.59 2.15 3.51
N ALA A 60 1.62 2.68 4.26
CA ALA A 60 1.22 2.08 5.53
C ALA A 60 0.70 0.65 5.31
N GLU A 61 1.05 -0.29 6.20
CA GLU A 61 0.62 -1.69 6.09
C GLU A 61 -0.90 -1.81 5.91
N ALA A 62 -1.68 -1.11 6.75
CA ALA A 62 -3.13 -1.15 6.66
C ALA A 62 -3.65 -0.75 5.26
N THR A 63 -3.00 0.23 4.62
CA THR A 63 -3.33 0.63 3.25
C THR A 63 -2.95 -0.46 2.26
N LEU A 64 -1.77 -1.06 2.39
CA LEU A 64 -1.33 -2.16 1.53
C LEU A 64 -2.29 -3.36 1.62
N ARG A 65 -2.65 -3.79 2.84
CA ARG A 65 -3.63 -4.88 3.06
C ARG A 65 -4.98 -4.57 2.44
N ARG A 66 -5.39 -3.30 2.48
CA ARG A 66 -6.64 -2.87 1.84
C ARG A 66 -6.56 -2.91 0.32
N VAL A 67 -5.42 -2.55 -0.26
CA VAL A 67 -5.17 -2.69 -1.70
C VAL A 67 -5.22 -4.16 -2.11
N GLU A 68 -4.57 -5.04 -1.35
CA GLU A 68 -4.59 -6.50 -1.54
C GLU A 68 -6.03 -7.05 -1.54
N GLU A 69 -6.84 -6.67 -0.55
CA GLU A 69 -8.25 -7.08 -0.46
C GLU A 69 -9.07 -6.57 -1.66
N VAL A 70 -8.93 -5.29 -2.01
CA VAL A 70 -9.70 -4.68 -3.09
C VAL A 70 -9.34 -5.28 -4.44
N LEU A 71 -8.06 -5.56 -4.69
CA LEU A 71 -7.57 -6.14 -5.94
C LEU A 71 -7.65 -7.68 -5.95
N GLY A 72 -7.92 -8.31 -4.81
CA GLY A 72 -7.99 -9.77 -4.68
C GLY A 72 -6.64 -10.45 -4.93
N ILE A 73 -5.53 -9.81 -4.55
CA ILE A 73 -4.16 -10.28 -4.77
C ILE A 73 -3.35 -10.20 -3.47
N ASP A 74 -2.38 -11.07 -3.30
CA ASP A 74 -1.38 -11.01 -2.22
C ASP A 74 -0.04 -10.50 -2.79
N PHE A 75 0.48 -9.39 -2.25
CA PHE A 75 1.79 -8.89 -2.63
C PHE A 75 2.92 -9.57 -1.85
N GLY A 76 2.63 -10.46 -0.91
CA GLY A 76 3.60 -11.25 -0.17
C GLY A 76 4.50 -10.41 0.74
N VAL A 77 4.11 -9.17 1.03
CA VAL A 77 4.87 -8.27 1.91
C VAL A 77 4.67 -8.72 3.36
N ARG A 78 5.77 -9.01 4.04
CA ARG A 78 5.80 -9.44 5.44
C ARG A 78 6.76 -8.54 6.22
N PHE A 79 6.31 -8.08 7.37
CA PHE A 79 7.17 -7.40 8.34
C PHE A 79 7.69 -8.50 9.27
N GLU A 80 8.96 -8.87 9.14
CA GLU A 80 9.55 -9.86 10.03
C GLU A 80 9.53 -9.35 11.48
N GLU A 81 9.34 -10.29 12.42
CA GLU A 81 9.13 -10.04 13.85
C GLU A 81 10.37 -9.49 14.56
#